data_AF-A0A8D8MR34-F1
#
_entry.id   AF-A0A8D8MR34-F1
#
_cell.length_a   1.000
_cell.length_b   1.000
_cell.length_c   1.000
_cell.angle_alpha   90.00
_cell.angle_beta   90.00
_cell.angle_gamma   90.00
#
_symmetry.space_group_name_H-M   'P 1'
#
loop_
_entity.id
_entity.type
_entity.pdbx_description
1 polymer ?
#
loop_
_entity_poly.entity_id
_entity_poly.type
_entity_poly.pdbx_seq_one_letter_code
_entity_poly.pdbx_strand_id
1 'polypeptide(L)'
;MNCSADTHAAAGTRPTVKPELAAKPCPIGAPLVVTIVGLPCRGKSLAAHKVARHLNWRGHSAKVFNVESAATADTLREISLFFKESNNVAIIDGMHLTRQSRQLLATFCSEKVFHHLLIEFSCTDKCLRENIDDTVAFYHNLDQNVDWERRLRESNELHSAMFEACSPLEGPLITVNNSEDARLHSITARGVLGAIQTAILGVLAIPVIRHRTFY
;
A
#
# COMPACT_ATOMS: atom_id res chain seq x y z
N MET A 1 63.25 -42.79 -11.82
CA MET A 1 63.26 -41.38 -11.42
C MET A 1 61.81 -40.91 -11.33
N ASN A 2 61.47 -40.32 -10.18
CA ASN A 2 60.14 -39.90 -9.71
C ASN A 2 59.38 -38.97 -10.67
N CYS A 3 58.04 -39.06 -10.71
CA CYS A 3 57.16 -38.08 -10.04
C CYS A 3 55.67 -38.42 -10.20
N SER A 4 54.96 -38.35 -9.09
CA SER A 4 53.51 -38.51 -8.92
C SER A 4 52.76 -37.22 -9.27
N ALA A 5 51.49 -37.33 -9.67
CA ALA A 5 50.41 -36.41 -9.27
C ALA A 5 49.05 -36.95 -9.73
N ASP A 6 48.30 -37.51 -8.77
CA ASP A 6 46.85 -37.68 -8.83
C ASP A 6 46.16 -36.32 -8.91
N THR A 7 45.13 -36.19 -9.74
CA THR A 7 44.05 -35.20 -9.52
C THR A 7 42.73 -35.76 -10.03
N HIS A 8 41.90 -36.23 -9.09
CA HIS A 8 40.48 -36.49 -9.29
C HIS A 8 39.74 -35.15 -9.51
N ALA A 9 39.19 -34.94 -10.71
CA ALA A 9 38.23 -33.87 -10.95
C ALA A 9 36.84 -34.34 -10.50
N ALA A 10 36.40 -33.82 -9.35
CA ALA A 10 35.07 -34.04 -8.80
C ALA A 10 34.00 -33.43 -9.73
N ALA A 11 33.03 -34.26 -10.12
CA ALA A 11 31.82 -33.82 -10.81
C ALA A 11 31.05 -32.85 -9.89
N GLY A 12 31.01 -31.58 -10.27
CA GLY A 12 30.23 -30.56 -9.59
C GLY A 12 28.74 -30.87 -9.70
N THR A 13 28.12 -31.33 -8.61
CA THR A 13 26.68 -31.48 -8.49
C THR A 13 26.04 -30.11 -8.61
N ARG A 14 25.29 -29.87 -9.69
CA ARG A 14 24.44 -28.69 -9.85
C ARG A 14 23.49 -28.62 -8.64
N PRO A 15 23.38 -27.47 -7.93
CA PRO A 15 22.39 -27.36 -6.87
C PRO A 15 21.01 -27.51 -7.48
N THR A 16 20.28 -28.54 -7.06
CA THR A 16 18.87 -28.72 -7.36
C THR A 16 18.10 -27.60 -6.68
N VAL A 17 17.68 -26.62 -7.47
CA VAL A 17 16.73 -25.59 -7.03
C VAL A 17 15.44 -26.32 -6.64
N LYS A 18 15.09 -26.26 -5.35
CA LYS A 18 13.80 -26.76 -4.86
C LYS A 18 12.70 -26.03 -5.66
N PRO A 19 11.67 -26.73 -6.15
CA PRO A 19 10.59 -26.07 -6.85
C PRO A 19 9.97 -25.06 -5.89
N GLU A 20 10.03 -23.79 -6.27
CA GLU A 20 9.30 -22.71 -5.65
C GLU A 20 7.85 -23.18 -5.48
N LEU A 21 7.34 -23.13 -4.24
CA LEU A 21 6.01 -23.60 -3.89
C LEU A 21 5.01 -22.86 -4.81
N ALA A 22 4.58 -23.52 -5.89
CA ALA A 22 3.78 -22.88 -6.91
C ALA A 22 2.53 -22.28 -6.27
N ALA A 23 2.48 -20.95 -6.19
CA ALA A 23 1.39 -20.23 -5.53
C ALA A 23 0.08 -20.66 -6.19
N LYS A 24 -0.88 -21.14 -5.38
CA LYS A 24 -2.19 -21.52 -5.89
C LYS A 24 -2.82 -20.28 -6.56
N PRO A 25 -3.32 -20.39 -7.81
CA PRO A 25 -3.94 -19.25 -8.48
C PRO A 25 -5.14 -18.77 -7.67
N CYS A 26 -5.20 -17.47 -7.41
CA CYS A 26 -6.32 -16.85 -6.69
C CYS A 26 -7.60 -16.93 -7.53
N PRO A 27 -8.72 -17.46 -6.99
CA PRO A 27 -10.00 -17.46 -7.69
C PRO A 27 -10.46 -16.05 -8.02
N ILE A 28 -11.16 -15.86 -9.14
CA ILE A 28 -11.65 -14.56 -9.61
C ILE A 28 -12.52 -13.83 -8.56
N GLY A 29 -13.26 -14.59 -7.74
CA GLY A 29 -14.12 -14.05 -6.68
C GLY A 29 -13.46 -13.93 -5.31
N ALA A 30 -12.15 -14.13 -5.20
CA ALA A 30 -11.46 -14.01 -3.92
C ALA A 30 -11.52 -12.57 -3.38
N PRO A 31 -11.57 -12.36 -2.06
CA PRO A 31 -11.49 -11.04 -1.46
C PRO A 31 -10.21 -10.29 -1.85
N LEU A 32 -10.29 -8.97 -1.88
CA LEU A 32 -9.19 -8.06 -2.20
C LEU A 32 -8.68 -7.36 -0.94
N VAL A 33 -7.39 -7.48 -0.68
CA VAL A 33 -6.65 -6.65 0.28
C VAL A 33 -5.92 -5.55 -0.48
N VAL A 34 -6.19 -4.31 -0.12
CA VAL A 34 -5.51 -3.12 -0.64
C VAL A 34 -4.61 -2.58 0.46
N THR A 35 -3.32 -2.44 0.18
CA THR A 35 -2.35 -1.85 1.12
C THR A 35 -1.97 -0.47 0.65
N ILE A 36 -2.25 0.53 1.47
CA ILE A 36 -1.83 1.91 1.20
C ILE A 36 -0.41 2.12 1.74
N VAL A 37 0.44 2.73 0.93
CA VAL A 37 1.86 2.96 1.21
C VAL A 37 2.16 4.44 1.02
N GLY A 38 2.97 5.03 1.90
CA GLY A 38 3.53 6.36 1.70
C GLY A 38 3.71 7.14 3.00
N LEU A 39 4.49 8.22 2.89
CA LEU A 39 4.85 9.08 4.00
C LEU A 39 3.63 9.81 4.62
N PRO A 40 3.74 10.35 5.85
CA PRO A 40 2.69 11.15 6.49
C PRO A 40 2.19 12.30 5.61
N CYS A 41 0.95 12.77 5.74
CA CYS A 41 0.46 13.96 4.98
C CYS A 41 0.53 13.87 3.43
N ARG A 42 0.46 12.66 2.84
CA ARG A 42 0.39 12.45 1.37
C ARG A 42 -1.04 12.28 0.81
N GLY A 43 -2.08 12.47 1.63
CA GLY A 43 -3.48 12.29 1.22
C GLY A 43 -4.00 10.84 1.25
N LYS A 44 -3.24 9.93 1.86
CA LYS A 44 -3.51 8.48 1.97
C LYS A 44 -4.90 8.17 2.54
N SER A 45 -5.19 8.63 3.76
CA SER A 45 -6.44 8.33 4.47
C SER A 45 -7.67 8.87 3.74
N LEU A 46 -7.58 10.09 3.20
CA LEU A 46 -8.66 10.67 2.39
C LEU A 46 -8.94 9.82 1.15
N ALA A 47 -7.90 9.38 0.44
CA ALA A 47 -8.03 8.51 -0.71
C ALA A 47 -8.59 7.13 -0.33
N ALA A 48 -8.14 6.54 0.78
CA ALA A 48 -8.62 5.27 1.33
C ALA A 48 -10.15 5.30 1.53
N HIS A 49 -10.63 6.33 2.23
CA HIS A 49 -12.05 6.50 2.51
C HIS A 49 -12.86 6.84 1.25
N LYS A 50 -12.31 7.63 0.32
CA LYS A 50 -12.94 7.91 -0.98
C LYS A 50 -13.12 6.63 -1.80
N VAL A 51 -12.08 5.79 -1.86
CA VAL A 51 -12.11 4.49 -2.55
C VAL A 51 -13.13 3.56 -1.89
N ALA A 52 -13.08 3.38 -0.57
CA ALA A 52 -14.03 2.53 0.15
C ALA A 52 -15.47 2.98 -0.11
N ARG A 53 -15.76 4.29 -0.02
CA ARG A 53 -17.09 4.83 -0.29
C ARG A 53 -17.55 4.56 -1.71
N HIS A 54 -16.69 4.75 -2.70
CA HIS A 54 -17.02 4.48 -4.11
C HIS A 54 -17.32 2.99 -4.34
N LEU A 55 -16.51 2.10 -3.77
CA LEU A 55 -16.72 0.66 -3.91
C LEU A 55 -18.02 0.20 -3.25
N ASN A 56 -18.35 0.73 -2.05
CA ASN A 56 -19.63 0.50 -1.40
C ASN A 56 -20.81 0.99 -2.23
N TRP A 57 -20.69 2.18 -2.83
CA TRP A 57 -21.72 2.70 -3.73
C TRP A 57 -21.92 1.80 -4.97
N ARG A 58 -20.88 1.12 -5.44
CA ARG A 58 -20.96 0.13 -6.54
C ARG A 58 -21.42 -1.26 -6.10
N GLY A 59 -21.76 -1.46 -4.83
CA GLY A 59 -22.28 -2.72 -4.30
C GLY A 59 -21.21 -3.71 -3.81
N HIS A 60 -19.95 -3.31 -3.70
CA HIS A 60 -18.94 -4.10 -2.99
C HIS A 60 -19.00 -3.81 -1.48
N SER A 61 -18.61 -4.73 -0.62
CA SER A 61 -18.47 -4.43 0.80
C SER A 61 -17.01 -4.11 1.13
N ALA A 62 -16.72 -2.81 1.24
CA ALA A 62 -15.38 -2.28 1.42
C ALA A 62 -15.22 -1.57 2.77
N LYS A 63 -14.17 -1.90 3.53
CA LYS A 63 -13.85 -1.28 4.82
C LYS A 63 -12.40 -0.81 4.88
N VAL A 64 -12.18 0.35 5.49
CA VAL A 64 -10.84 0.86 5.81
C VAL A 64 -10.43 0.39 7.21
N PHE A 65 -9.22 -0.17 7.32
CA PHE A 65 -8.57 -0.58 8.55
C PHE A 65 -7.38 0.35 8.78
N ASN A 66 -7.53 1.27 9.74
CA ASN A 66 -6.50 2.25 10.06
C ASN A 66 -5.43 1.60 10.95
N VAL A 67 -4.16 1.76 10.58
CA VAL A 67 -3.00 1.28 11.36
C VAL A 67 -2.00 2.41 11.55
N GLU A 68 -1.28 2.43 12.66
CA GLU A 68 -0.37 3.55 12.97
C GLU A 68 0.82 3.61 12.00
N SER A 69 1.49 2.47 11.77
CA SER A 69 2.65 2.37 10.88
C SER A 69 2.46 1.29 9.82
N ALA A 70 2.28 0.04 10.26
CA ALA A 70 2.06 -1.11 9.40
C ALA A 70 1.07 -2.08 10.06
N ALA A 71 0.48 -2.96 9.25
CA ALA A 71 -0.43 -4.00 9.74
C ALA A 71 0.23 -4.92 10.79
N THR A 72 -0.50 -5.22 11.85
CA THR A 72 -0.10 -6.17 12.89
C THR A 72 -0.81 -7.51 12.70
N ALA A 73 -0.39 -8.53 13.45
CA ALA A 73 -1.06 -9.83 13.45
C ALA A 73 -2.56 -9.71 13.79
N ASP A 74 -2.94 -8.77 14.66
CA ASP A 74 -4.33 -8.55 15.02
C ASP A 74 -5.11 -7.88 13.89
N THR A 75 -4.52 -6.90 13.19
CA THR A 75 -5.09 -6.34 11.95
C THR A 75 -5.40 -7.45 10.94
N LEU A 76 -4.47 -8.40 10.76
CA LEU A 76 -4.65 -9.52 9.82
C LEU A 76 -5.75 -10.51 10.25
N ARG A 77 -5.88 -10.74 11.57
CA ARG A 77 -6.99 -11.54 12.12
C ARG A 77 -8.33 -10.85 11.86
N GLU A 78 -8.42 -9.56 12.14
CA GLU A 78 -9.64 -8.78 11.91
C GLU A 78 -10.05 -8.80 10.43
N ILE A 79 -9.11 -8.60 9.50
CA ILE A 79 -9.37 -8.69 8.06
C ILE A 79 -9.88 -10.08 7.67
N SER A 80 -9.30 -11.13 8.25
CA SER A 80 -9.74 -12.51 8.00
C SER A 80 -11.17 -12.75 8.50
N LEU A 81 -11.56 -12.18 9.65
CA LEU A 81 -12.93 -12.25 10.18
C LEU A 81 -13.89 -11.45 9.31
N PHE A 82 -13.50 -10.24 8.92
CA PHE A 82 -14.27 -9.39 8.03
C PHE A 82 -14.63 -10.09 6.72
N PHE A 83 -13.69 -10.83 6.09
CA PHE A 83 -14.00 -11.58 4.87
C PHE A 83 -14.87 -12.83 5.10
N LYS A 84 -14.89 -13.41 6.30
CA LYS A 84 -15.82 -14.50 6.64
C LYS A 84 -17.27 -14.02 6.73
N GLU A 85 -17.49 -12.75 6.99
CA GLU A 85 -18.80 -12.11 7.02
C GLU A 85 -19.31 -11.74 5.60
N SER A 86 -18.79 -12.39 4.55
CA SER A 86 -19.12 -12.15 3.14
C SER A 86 -18.73 -10.76 2.61
N ASN A 87 -17.86 -10.04 3.31
CA ASN A 87 -17.27 -8.82 2.79
C ASN A 87 -16.12 -9.14 1.82
N ASN A 88 -15.78 -8.22 0.90
CA ASN A 88 -14.87 -8.53 -0.20
C ASN A 88 -13.73 -7.54 -0.44
N VAL A 89 -13.68 -6.38 0.21
CA VAL A 89 -12.54 -5.45 0.07
C VAL A 89 -12.08 -4.90 1.41
N ALA A 90 -10.83 -5.18 1.80
CA ALA A 90 -10.19 -4.57 2.96
C ALA A 90 -9.11 -3.60 2.50
N ILE A 91 -9.19 -2.35 2.94
CA ILE A 91 -8.18 -1.31 2.65
C ILE A 91 -7.41 -1.04 3.93
N ILE A 92 -6.13 -1.35 3.95
CA ILE A 92 -5.25 -1.09 5.10
C ILE A 92 -4.62 0.29 4.91
N ASP A 93 -5.07 1.26 5.69
CA ASP A 93 -4.56 2.64 5.70
C ASP A 93 -3.45 2.77 6.74
N GLY A 94 -2.21 2.82 6.24
CA GLY A 94 -0.99 2.95 7.04
C GLY A 94 0.13 3.54 6.20
N MET A 95 1.33 3.62 6.76
CA MET A 95 2.50 4.11 6.04
C MET A 95 3.22 3.01 5.26
N HIS A 96 3.36 1.82 5.85
CA HIS A 96 4.01 0.63 5.25
C HIS A 96 5.36 0.94 4.58
N LEU A 97 6.22 1.67 5.29
CA LEU A 97 7.41 2.32 4.73
C LEU A 97 8.47 1.32 4.23
N THR A 98 8.62 0.18 4.89
CA THR A 98 9.68 -0.80 4.59
C THR A 98 9.16 -1.95 3.72
N ARG A 99 10.02 -2.52 2.86
CA ARG A 99 9.66 -3.71 2.08
C ARG A 99 9.27 -4.89 2.98
N GLN A 100 9.93 -5.03 4.13
CA GLN A 100 9.61 -6.09 5.09
C GLN A 100 8.14 -6.01 5.55
N SER A 101 7.64 -4.81 5.84
CA SER A 101 6.24 -4.63 6.26
C SER A 101 5.23 -5.01 5.16
N ARG A 102 5.55 -4.73 3.90
CA ARG A 102 4.70 -5.07 2.74
C ARG A 102 4.82 -6.54 2.35
N GLN A 103 5.99 -7.15 2.52
CA GLN A 103 6.20 -8.58 2.30
C GLN A 103 5.36 -9.43 3.26
N LEU A 104 5.19 -8.99 4.52
CA LEU A 104 4.30 -9.65 5.48
C LEU A 104 2.86 -9.70 4.94
N LEU A 105 2.38 -8.61 4.34
CA LEU A 105 1.05 -8.54 3.74
C LEU A 105 0.92 -9.40 2.48
N ALA A 106 1.95 -9.41 1.63
CA ALA A 106 2.00 -10.26 0.45
C ALA A 106 1.94 -11.75 0.84
N THR A 107 2.73 -12.17 1.83
CA THR A 107 2.71 -13.53 2.37
C THR A 107 1.34 -13.89 2.94
N PHE A 108 0.75 -13.01 3.76
CA PHE A 108 -0.59 -13.20 4.30
C PHE A 108 -1.64 -13.39 3.19
N CYS A 109 -1.64 -12.54 2.16
CA CYS A 109 -2.58 -12.65 1.06
C CYS A 109 -2.37 -13.94 0.26
N SER A 110 -1.11 -14.34 0.03
CA SER A 110 -0.78 -15.60 -0.65
C SER A 110 -1.28 -16.82 0.13
N GLU A 111 -1.01 -16.88 1.44
CA GLU A 111 -1.44 -17.98 2.31
C GLU A 111 -2.97 -18.11 2.41
N LYS A 112 -3.67 -16.96 2.44
CA LYS A 112 -5.13 -16.90 2.51
C LYS A 112 -5.82 -16.98 1.14
N VAL A 113 -5.04 -16.95 0.05
CA VAL A 113 -5.54 -16.93 -1.32
C VAL A 113 -6.44 -15.71 -1.58
N PHE A 114 -6.00 -14.54 -1.09
CA PHE A 114 -6.61 -13.25 -1.36
C PHE A 114 -5.90 -12.53 -2.49
N HIS A 115 -6.62 -11.69 -3.24
CA HIS A 115 -5.98 -10.73 -4.12
C HIS A 115 -5.28 -9.65 -3.29
N HIS A 116 -4.13 -9.19 -3.75
CA HIS A 116 -3.37 -8.13 -3.11
C HIS A 116 -3.09 -6.99 -4.12
N LEU A 117 -3.26 -5.75 -3.66
CA LEU A 117 -2.97 -4.54 -4.44
C LEU A 117 -2.23 -3.55 -3.54
N LEU A 118 -1.06 -3.09 -3.98
CA LEU A 118 -0.34 -1.97 -3.36
C LEU A 118 -0.78 -0.65 -3.99
N ILE A 119 -0.93 0.38 -3.17
CA ILE A 119 -1.16 1.76 -3.62
C ILE A 119 -0.15 2.69 -2.95
N GLU A 120 0.85 3.13 -3.69
CA GLU A 120 1.87 4.07 -3.21
C GLU A 120 1.44 5.51 -3.49
N PHE A 121 1.41 6.33 -2.44
CA PHE A 121 1.15 7.77 -2.54
C PHE A 121 2.43 8.59 -2.34
N SER A 122 2.73 9.41 -3.34
CA SER A 122 3.60 10.57 -3.26
C SER A 122 2.78 11.84 -3.53
N CYS A 123 3.38 13.01 -3.34
CA CYS A 123 2.74 14.27 -3.70
C CYS A 123 3.80 15.34 -3.98
N THR A 124 3.38 16.42 -4.63
CA THR A 124 4.22 17.61 -4.81
C THR A 124 4.49 18.32 -3.47
N ASP A 125 5.55 19.12 -3.41
CA ASP A 125 5.88 19.92 -2.21
C ASP A 125 4.77 20.90 -1.81
N LYS A 126 4.08 21.46 -2.81
CA LYS A 126 2.91 22.32 -2.58
C LYS A 126 1.81 21.53 -1.87
N CYS A 127 1.41 20.39 -2.44
CA CYS A 127 0.39 19.53 -1.85
C CYS A 127 0.77 19.04 -0.44
N LEU A 128 2.05 18.74 -0.22
CA LEU A 128 2.55 18.39 1.10
C LEU A 128 2.35 19.50 2.13
N ARG A 129 2.81 20.72 1.82
CA ARG A 129 2.65 21.87 2.74
C ARG A 129 1.18 22.09 3.08
N GLU A 130 0.33 22.13 2.06
CA GLU A 130 -1.08 22.37 2.26
C GLU A 130 -1.74 21.21 3.03
N ASN A 131 -1.33 19.95 2.84
CA ASN A 131 -1.84 18.82 3.63
C ASN A 131 -1.41 18.91 5.10
N ILE A 132 -0.19 19.39 5.36
CA ILE A 132 0.29 19.66 6.72
C ILE A 132 -0.57 20.76 7.34
N ASP A 133 -0.80 21.88 6.64
CA ASP A 133 -1.59 23.00 7.14
C ASP A 133 -3.01 22.57 7.54
N ASP A 134 -3.70 21.81 6.68
CA ASP A 134 -5.03 21.26 6.98
C ASP A 134 -5.02 20.33 8.21
N THR A 135 -3.97 19.51 8.33
CA THR A 135 -3.81 18.56 9.44
C THR A 135 -3.50 19.28 10.74
N VAL A 136 -2.66 20.31 10.71
CA VAL A 136 -2.36 21.19 11.85
C VAL A 136 -3.63 21.88 12.32
N ALA A 137 -4.39 22.49 11.40
CA ALA A 137 -5.64 23.16 11.73
C ALA A 137 -6.65 22.20 12.40
N PHE A 138 -6.74 20.96 11.90
CA PHE A 138 -7.58 19.93 12.50
C PHE A 138 -7.14 19.59 13.95
N TYR A 139 -5.87 19.28 14.17
CA TYR A 139 -5.37 18.87 15.50
C TYR A 139 -5.25 20.02 16.50
N HIS A 140 -5.02 21.25 16.03
CA HIS A 140 -5.05 22.42 16.90
C HIS A 140 -6.42 22.62 17.56
N ASN A 141 -7.51 22.22 16.88
CA ASN A 141 -8.84 22.23 17.49
C ASN A 141 -9.03 21.14 18.57
N LEU A 142 -8.16 20.14 18.64
CA LEU A 142 -8.20 19.06 19.62
C LEU A 142 -7.28 19.32 20.81
N ASP A 143 -6.06 19.83 20.56
CA ASP A 143 -5.11 20.21 21.60
C ASP A 143 -4.22 21.36 21.12
N GLN A 144 -4.35 22.51 21.76
CA GLN A 144 -3.62 23.75 21.42
C GLN A 144 -2.22 23.81 22.04
N ASN A 145 -1.88 22.90 22.95
CA ASN A 145 -0.60 22.93 23.67
C ASN A 145 0.53 22.23 22.90
N VAL A 146 0.21 21.57 21.78
CA VAL A 146 1.16 20.84 20.96
C VAL A 146 1.47 21.64 19.71
N ASP A 147 2.77 21.82 19.43
CA ASP A 147 3.24 22.33 18.15
C ASP A 147 3.09 21.25 17.07
N TRP A 148 1.89 21.14 16.52
CA TRP A 148 1.55 20.15 15.50
C TRP A 148 2.32 20.34 14.20
N GLU A 149 2.64 21.58 13.83
CA GLU A 149 3.39 21.86 12.61
C GLU A 149 4.80 21.25 12.72
N ARG A 150 5.52 21.58 13.80
CA ARG A 150 6.84 21.02 14.05
C ARG A 150 6.79 19.50 14.14
N ARG A 151 5.83 18.95 14.89
CA ARG A 151 5.67 17.49 15.05
C ARG A 151 5.46 16.77 13.71
N LEU A 152 4.64 17.33 12.83
CA LEU A 152 4.39 16.74 11.51
C LEU A 152 5.60 16.86 10.58
N ARG A 153 6.35 17.97 10.63
CA ARG A 153 7.58 18.14 9.85
C ARG A 153 8.67 17.15 10.30
N GLU A 154 8.94 17.07 11.60
CA GLU A 154 9.91 16.12 12.17
C GLU A 154 9.51 14.67 11.87
N SER A 155 8.21 14.34 11.98
CA SER A 155 7.70 13.02 11.59
C SER A 155 7.99 12.72 10.11
N ASN A 156 7.80 13.68 9.23
CA ASN A 156 8.09 13.49 7.81
C ASN A 156 9.57 13.24 7.52
N GLU A 157 10.46 13.97 8.17
CA GLU A 157 11.90 13.77 8.03
C GLU A 157 12.33 12.40 8.55
N LEU A 158 11.90 12.04 9.76
CA LEU A 158 12.20 10.75 10.39
C LEU A 158 11.75 9.57 9.51
N HIS A 159 10.52 9.61 9.02
CA HIS A 159 9.96 8.53 8.20
C HIS A 159 10.56 8.48 6.79
N SER A 160 11.02 9.62 6.25
CA SER A 160 11.68 9.65 4.92
C SER A 160 12.96 8.83 4.91
N ALA A 161 13.71 8.81 6.01
CA ALA A 161 14.93 7.99 6.14
C ALA A 161 14.65 6.47 6.12
N MET A 162 13.44 6.06 6.48
CA MET A 162 13.02 4.65 6.52
C MET A 162 12.25 4.21 5.26
N PHE A 163 11.91 5.15 4.38
CA PHE A 163 11.00 4.87 3.26
C PHE A 163 11.70 4.13 2.13
N GLU A 164 11.23 2.92 1.85
CA GLU A 164 11.61 2.11 0.71
C GLU A 164 10.48 2.12 -0.31
N ALA A 165 10.69 2.78 -1.45
CA ALA A 165 9.71 2.83 -2.55
C ALA A 165 9.25 1.43 -2.99
N CYS A 166 7.99 1.30 -3.41
CA CYS A 166 7.44 0.04 -3.86
C CYS A 166 8.12 -0.40 -5.17
N SER A 167 8.50 -1.67 -5.21
CA SER A 167 8.98 -2.31 -6.42
C SER A 167 7.82 -3.00 -7.16
N PRO A 168 7.79 -2.97 -8.50
CA PRO A 168 6.84 -3.79 -9.29
C PRO A 168 6.96 -5.30 -9.03
N LEU A 169 8.04 -5.76 -8.41
CA LEU A 169 8.23 -7.17 -8.02
C LEU A 169 7.45 -7.55 -6.75
N GLU A 170 6.96 -6.56 -5.99
CA GLU A 170 6.17 -6.81 -4.76
C GLU A 170 4.71 -7.19 -5.07
N GLY A 171 4.25 -7.01 -6.31
CA GLY A 171 2.91 -7.39 -6.77
C GLY A 171 2.23 -6.31 -7.60
N PRO A 172 0.91 -6.44 -7.82
CA PRO A 172 0.09 -5.38 -8.42
C PRO A 172 0.26 -4.06 -7.68
N LEU A 173 0.55 -2.99 -8.42
CA LEU A 173 0.92 -1.70 -7.87
C LEU A 173 0.24 -0.57 -8.64
N ILE A 174 -0.41 0.32 -7.90
CA ILE A 174 -0.81 1.65 -8.36
C ILE A 174 0.10 2.66 -7.66
N THR A 175 0.72 3.57 -8.41
CA THR A 175 1.41 4.72 -7.82
C THR A 175 0.63 5.99 -8.13
N VAL A 176 0.44 6.84 -7.13
CA VAL A 176 -0.29 8.11 -7.23
C VAL A 176 0.65 9.22 -6.81
N ASN A 177 0.97 10.13 -7.72
CA ASN A 177 1.57 11.41 -7.37
C ASN A 177 0.45 12.45 -7.26
N ASN A 178 0.02 12.72 -6.03
CA ASN A 178 -1.11 13.58 -5.76
C ASN A 178 -0.76 15.07 -5.95
N SER A 179 -1.61 15.77 -6.69
CA SER A 179 -1.54 17.22 -6.85
C SER A 179 -2.92 17.80 -7.12
N GLU A 180 -3.17 19.01 -6.67
CA GLU A 180 -4.39 19.75 -7.05
C GLU A 180 -4.33 20.25 -8.49
N ASP A 181 -3.12 20.47 -9.00
CA ASP A 181 -2.92 20.75 -10.42
C ASP A 181 -3.09 19.44 -11.19
N ALA A 182 -4.17 19.35 -11.97
CA ALA A 182 -4.47 18.20 -12.80
C ALA A 182 -3.36 17.87 -13.82
N ARG A 183 -2.48 18.82 -14.14
CA ARG A 183 -1.31 18.60 -15.02
C ARG A 183 -0.16 17.88 -14.30
N LEU A 184 -0.10 18.00 -12.97
CA LEU A 184 0.94 17.39 -12.13
C LEU A 184 0.46 16.15 -11.40
N HIS A 185 -0.87 15.97 -11.26
CA HIS A 185 -1.47 14.75 -10.78
C HIS A 185 -1.18 13.62 -11.76
N SER A 186 -0.52 12.57 -11.30
CA SER A 186 -0.20 11.44 -12.16
C SER A 186 -0.46 10.12 -11.46
N ILE A 187 -0.83 9.12 -12.25
CA ILE A 187 -1.11 7.77 -11.80
C ILE A 187 -0.43 6.77 -12.72
N THR A 188 0.22 5.77 -12.15
CA THR A 188 0.71 4.62 -12.90
C THR A 188 0.13 3.34 -12.31
N ALA A 189 -0.07 2.34 -13.15
CA ALA A 189 -0.65 1.07 -12.75
C ALA A 189 0.14 -0.07 -13.40
N ARG A 190 0.45 -1.10 -12.62
CA ARG A 190 1.09 -2.33 -13.09
C ARG A 190 0.44 -3.53 -12.43
N GLY A 191 0.15 -4.57 -13.21
CA GLY A 191 -0.46 -5.80 -12.68
C GLY A 191 -1.88 -5.62 -12.15
N VAL A 192 -2.55 -4.51 -12.47
CA VAL A 192 -3.95 -4.25 -12.09
C VAL A 192 -4.85 -5.20 -12.87
N LEU A 193 -5.60 -6.03 -12.15
CA LEU A 193 -6.44 -7.08 -12.70
C LEU A 193 -7.87 -7.01 -12.13
N GLY A 194 -8.84 -7.27 -13.01
CA GLY A 194 -10.26 -7.35 -12.64
C GLY A 194 -10.96 -6.01 -12.44
N ALA A 195 -12.26 -6.09 -12.24
CA ALA A 195 -13.15 -4.92 -12.21
C ALA A 195 -12.92 -4.02 -10.99
N ILE A 196 -12.70 -4.61 -9.79
CA ILE A 196 -12.54 -3.85 -8.54
C ILE A 196 -11.26 -3.02 -8.59
N GLN A 197 -10.12 -3.60 -8.94
CA GLN A 197 -8.84 -2.88 -8.99
C GLN A 197 -8.86 -1.77 -10.07
N THR A 198 -9.53 -2.01 -11.20
CA THR A 198 -9.74 -1.00 -12.25
C THR A 198 -10.65 0.14 -11.77
N ALA A 199 -11.68 -0.17 -10.98
CA ALA A 199 -12.53 0.86 -10.37
C ALA A 199 -11.74 1.72 -9.37
N ILE A 200 -10.86 1.12 -8.57
CA ILE A 200 -9.95 1.84 -7.66
C ILE A 200 -9.05 2.79 -8.47
N LEU A 201 -8.43 2.29 -9.55
CA LEU A 201 -7.61 3.10 -10.45
C LEU A 201 -8.38 4.33 -10.98
N GLY A 202 -9.63 4.14 -11.40
CA GLY A 202 -10.49 5.23 -11.87
C GLY A 202 -10.79 6.29 -10.80
N VAL A 203 -11.02 5.88 -9.54
CA VAL A 203 -11.26 6.81 -8.43
C VAL A 203 -10.02 7.66 -8.11
N LEU A 204 -8.84 7.04 -8.17
CA LEU A 204 -7.56 7.66 -7.85
C LEU A 204 -7.01 8.52 -9.00
N ALA A 205 -7.43 8.26 -10.23
CA ALA A 205 -7.08 9.08 -11.39
C ALA A 205 -7.67 10.50 -11.31
N ILE A 206 -8.70 10.71 -10.48
CA ILE A 206 -9.33 12.03 -10.29
C ILE A 206 -8.60 12.76 -9.16
N PRO A 207 -7.96 13.92 -9.44
CA PRO A 207 -7.30 14.75 -8.44
C PRO A 207 -8.21 15.05 -7.25
N VAL A 208 -7.63 15.11 -6.05
CA VAL A 208 -8.37 15.54 -4.86
C VAL A 208 -8.63 17.04 -4.98
N ILE A 209 -9.91 17.42 -5.00
CA ILE A 209 -10.31 18.82 -4.98
C ILE A 209 -10.71 19.17 -3.54
N ARG A 210 -10.00 20.10 -2.90
CA ARG A 210 -10.20 20.45 -1.48
C ARG A 210 -11.52 21.14 -1.18
N HIS A 211 -11.89 22.10 -2.01
CA HIS A 211 -13.11 22.89 -1.79
C HIS A 211 -13.96 22.88 -3.05
N ARG A 212 -15.11 22.18 -2.96
CA ARG A 212 -16.23 22.36 -3.88
C ARG A 212 -17.54 22.28 -3.11
N THR A 213 -18.38 23.27 -3.34
CA THR A 213 -19.79 23.21 -2.98
C THR A 213 -20.51 22.50 -4.12
N PHE A 214 -21.16 21.39 -3.81
CA PHE A 214 -22.09 20.73 -4.73
C PHE A 214 -23.50 21.23 -4.38
N TYR A 215 -24.25 21.65 -5.40
CA TYR A 215 -25.65 22.08 -5.27
C TYR A 215 -26.58 20.94 -5.69
#